data_AF-A0A7Z9PUM6-F1
#
_entry.id   AF-A0A7Z9PUM6-F1
#
_cell.length_a   1.000
_cell.length_b   1.000
_cell.length_c   1.000
_cell.angle_alpha   90.00
_cell.angle_beta   90.00
_cell.angle_gamma   90.00
#
_symmetry.space_group_name_H-M   'P 1'
#
loop_
_entity.id
_entity.type
_entity.pdbx_description
1 polymer ?
#
loop_
_entity_poly.entity_id
_entity_poly.type
_entity_poly.pdbx_seq_one_letter_code
_entity_poly.pdbx_strand_id
1 'polypeptide(L)'
;MTAAPSFCLPVELVYLLESVNQLPAEEVATCALPHLERFADAQQKADIGAQLLQNISEGPSSAAPEAAKALEVMAKFPHYPRPRAAVAIAALKGLAKKKVA
;
A
#
# COMPACT_ATOMS: atom_id res chain seq x y z
N MET A 1 16.67 11.69 -22.13
CA MET A 1 15.53 12.21 -21.35
C MET A 1 14.54 11.06 -21.19
N THR A 2 14.66 10.29 -20.11
CA THR A 2 13.80 9.13 -19.88
C THR A 2 12.45 9.63 -19.38
N ALA A 3 11.42 9.55 -20.23
CA ALA A 3 10.06 9.85 -19.82
C ALA A 3 9.70 8.95 -18.64
N ALA A 4 9.52 9.54 -17.45
CA ALA A 4 8.82 8.86 -16.38
C ALA A 4 7.46 8.42 -16.98
N PRO A 5 7.08 7.14 -16.92
CA PRO A 5 5.75 6.76 -17.35
C PRO A 5 4.77 7.58 -16.50
N SER A 6 4.06 8.50 -17.15
CA SER A 6 2.98 9.29 -16.58
C SER A 6 1.85 8.32 -16.23
N PHE A 7 2.03 7.61 -15.13
CA PHE A 7 1.03 6.71 -14.59
C PHE A 7 -0.09 7.57 -14.02
N CYS A 8 -1.24 7.58 -14.69
CA CYS A 8 -2.48 8.08 -14.11
C CYS A 8 -2.88 7.14 -12.98
N LEU A 9 -2.39 7.41 -11.77
CA LEU A 9 -3.04 6.91 -10.57
C LEU A 9 -4.46 7.51 -10.52
N PRO A 10 -5.48 6.74 -10.13
CA PRO A 10 -6.81 7.30 -9.91
C PRO A 10 -6.71 8.47 -8.93
N VAL A 11 -7.38 9.59 -9.21
CA VAL A 11 -7.40 10.78 -8.36
C VAL A 11 -7.66 10.45 -6.89
N GLU A 12 -8.56 9.50 -6.64
CA GLU A 12 -8.87 9.05 -5.28
C GLU A 12 -7.66 8.43 -4.57
N LEU A 13 -6.81 7.72 -5.29
CA LEU A 13 -5.64 7.06 -4.73
C LEU A 13 -4.48 8.05 -4.50
N VAL A 14 -4.36 9.07 -5.35
CA VAL A 14 -3.44 10.20 -5.12
C VAL A 14 -3.86 10.97 -3.87
N TYR A 15 -5.15 11.31 -3.78
CA TYR A 15 -5.69 12.02 -2.63
C TYR A 15 -5.53 11.23 -1.33
N LEU A 16 -5.70 9.90 -1.40
CA LEU A 16 -5.50 9.01 -0.28
C LEU A 16 -4.03 8.94 0.17
N LEU A 17 -3.08 8.90 -0.78
CA LEU A 17 -1.63 8.95 -0.48
C LEU A 17 -1.23 10.28 0.17
N GLU A 18 -1.79 11.40 -0.28
CA GLU A 18 -1.55 12.71 0.33
C GLU A 18 -2.18 12.85 1.73
N SER A 19 -3.34 12.20 1.94
CA SER A 19 -4.11 12.29 3.19
C SER A 19 -3.81 11.17 4.19
N VAL A 20 -2.92 10.23 3.85
CA VAL A 20 -2.64 9.02 4.62
C VAL A 20 -2.14 9.31 6.04
N ASN A 21 -1.45 10.43 6.25
CA ASN A 21 -0.95 10.87 7.56
C ASN A 21 -2.06 11.40 8.48
N GLN A 22 -3.23 11.72 7.93
CA GLN A 22 -4.38 12.22 8.69
C GLN A 22 -5.45 11.15 8.93
N LEU A 23 -5.37 10.02 8.21
CA LEU A 23 -6.35 8.94 8.26
C LEU A 23 -5.79 7.74 9.03
N PRO A 24 -6.64 7.01 9.79
CA PRO A 24 -6.20 5.77 10.39
C PRO A 24 -5.86 4.75 9.31
N ALA A 25 -4.83 3.94 9.56
CA ALA A 25 -4.32 2.93 8.64
C ALA A 25 -5.39 1.97 8.09
N GLU A 26 -6.43 1.73 8.86
CA GLU A 26 -7.55 0.86 8.53
C GLU A 26 -8.46 1.46 7.44
N GLU A 27 -8.73 2.76 7.50
CA GLU A 27 -9.47 3.50 6.46
C GLU A 27 -8.67 3.55 5.16
N VAL A 28 -7.38 3.88 5.29
CA VAL A 28 -6.44 3.89 4.18
C VAL A 28 -6.44 2.53 3.47
N ALA A 29 -6.32 1.45 4.24
CA ALA A 29 -6.31 0.10 3.70
C ALA A 29 -7.65 -0.29 3.04
N THR A 30 -8.78 0.06 3.68
CA THR A 30 -10.12 -0.23 3.17
C THR A 30 -10.38 0.48 1.84
N CYS A 31 -9.99 1.74 1.72
CA CYS A 31 -10.13 2.49 0.48
C CYS A 31 -9.11 2.05 -0.58
N ALA A 32 -7.85 1.80 -0.22
CA ALA A 32 -6.80 1.44 -1.18
C ALA A 32 -6.97 0.05 -1.80
N LEU A 33 -7.47 -0.93 -1.05
CA LEU A 33 -7.63 -2.32 -1.49
C LEU A 33 -8.36 -2.51 -2.83
N PRO A 34 -9.59 -1.98 -3.03
CA PRO A 34 -10.31 -2.17 -4.29
C PRO A 34 -9.59 -1.53 -5.47
N HIS A 35 -8.88 -0.40 -5.28
CA HIS A 35 -8.08 0.20 -6.34
C HIS A 35 -6.84 -0.65 -6.64
N LEU A 36 -6.15 -1.11 -5.60
CA LEU A 36 -4.98 -2.00 -5.73
C LEU A 36 -5.35 -3.26 -6.49
N GLU A 37 -6.43 -3.95 -6.13
CA GLU A 37 -6.85 -5.19 -6.80
C GLU A 37 -7.15 -4.98 -8.30
N ARG A 38 -7.65 -3.79 -8.68
CA ARG A 38 -7.97 -3.42 -10.06
C ARG A 38 -6.75 -3.13 -10.95
N PHE A 39 -5.57 -2.85 -10.41
CA PHE A 39 -4.38 -2.67 -11.24
C PHE A 39 -3.99 -3.99 -11.92
N ALA A 40 -3.79 -3.98 -13.23
CA ALA A 40 -3.31 -5.16 -13.96
C ALA A 40 -1.81 -5.43 -13.70
N ASP A 41 -1.04 -4.36 -13.45
CA ASP A 41 0.39 -4.43 -13.28
C ASP A 41 0.80 -4.77 -11.83
N ALA A 42 1.60 -5.82 -11.68
CA ALA A 42 2.06 -6.26 -10.37
C ALA A 42 3.13 -5.33 -9.76
N GLN A 43 3.92 -4.65 -10.59
CA GLN A 43 4.93 -3.72 -10.08
C GLN A 43 4.25 -2.49 -9.49
N GLN A 44 3.26 -1.94 -10.20
CA GLN A 44 2.46 -0.83 -9.68
C GLN A 44 1.76 -1.18 -8.36
N LYS A 45 1.14 -2.37 -8.28
CA LYS A 45 0.53 -2.86 -7.04
C LYS A 45 1.53 -2.88 -5.88
N ALA A 46 2.74 -3.38 -6.16
CA ALA A 46 3.80 -3.45 -5.18
C ALA A 46 4.30 -2.07 -4.75
N ASP A 47 4.50 -1.13 -5.67
CA ASP A 47 5.04 0.20 -5.38
C ASP A 47 4.02 1.06 -4.63
N ILE A 48 2.78 1.12 -5.09
CA ILE A 48 1.68 1.84 -4.40
C ILE A 48 1.46 1.24 -3.01
N GLY A 49 1.39 -0.09 -2.94
CA GLY A 49 1.21 -0.81 -1.69
C GLY A 49 2.34 -0.56 -0.71
N ALA A 50 3.60 -0.57 -1.17
CA ALA A 50 4.76 -0.22 -0.35
C ALA A 50 4.67 1.22 0.17
N GLN A 51 4.28 2.16 -0.69
CA GLN A 51 4.18 3.56 -0.31
C GLN A 51 3.11 3.79 0.77
N LEU A 52 1.95 3.14 0.66
CA LEU A 52 0.91 3.17 1.69
C LEU A 52 1.40 2.56 3.01
N LEU A 53 2.04 1.39 2.93
CA LEU A 53 2.59 0.71 4.12
C LEU A 53 3.70 1.53 4.79
N GLN A 54 4.55 2.20 4.00
CA GLN A 54 5.60 3.06 4.52
C GLN A 54 4.99 4.22 5.32
N ASN A 55 4.02 4.93 4.74
CA ASN A 55 3.32 5.99 5.44
C ASN A 55 2.60 5.49 6.72
N ILE A 56 1.95 4.33 6.66
CA ILE A 56 1.31 3.71 7.84
C ILE A 56 2.35 3.34 8.90
N SER A 57 3.53 2.88 8.49
CA SER A 57 4.62 2.50 9.39
C SER A 57 5.28 3.71 10.07
N GLU A 58 5.30 4.86 9.40
CA GLU A 58 5.83 6.12 9.93
C GLU A 58 4.80 6.88 10.78
N GLY A 59 3.51 6.61 10.58
CA GLY A 59 2.42 7.20 11.36
C GLY A 59 2.28 6.57 12.77
N PRO A 60 1.58 7.25 13.69
CA PRO A 60 1.38 6.79 15.08
C PRO A 60 0.35 5.64 15.20
N SER A 61 0.10 4.88 14.14
CA SER A 61 -0.94 3.86 14.11
C SER A 61 -0.52 2.57 14.83
N SER A 62 -1.45 1.91 15.51
CA SER A 62 -1.27 0.54 16.03
C SER A 62 -0.98 -0.48 14.91
N ALA A 63 -1.27 -0.11 13.66
CA ALA A 63 -0.93 -0.85 12.45
C ALA A 63 0.54 -0.72 12.01
N ALA A 64 1.29 0.26 12.51
CA ALA A 64 2.66 0.55 12.11
C ALA A 64 3.62 -0.66 12.15
N PRO A 65 3.67 -1.49 13.21
CA PRO A 65 4.55 -2.67 13.23
C PRO A 65 4.14 -3.74 12.21
N GLU A 66 2.86 -3.83 11.86
CA GLU A 66 2.37 -4.79 10.86
C GLU A 66 2.73 -4.32 9.45
N ALA A 67 2.63 -3.01 9.20
CA ALA A 67 3.07 -2.40 7.96
C ALA A 67 4.60 -2.48 7.76
N ALA A 68 5.38 -2.22 8.82
CA ALA A 68 6.83 -2.38 8.81
C ALA A 68 7.25 -3.82 8.45
N LYS A 69 6.62 -4.83 9.06
CA LYS A 69 6.87 -6.24 8.72
C LYS A 69 6.57 -6.56 7.26
N ALA A 70 5.48 -6.01 6.72
CA ALA A 70 5.14 -6.20 5.31
C ALA A 70 6.23 -5.62 4.39
N LEU A 71 6.76 -4.44 4.71
CA LEU A 71 7.88 -3.83 3.97
C LEU A 71 9.15 -4.68 4.07
N GLU A 72 9.48 -5.22 5.24
CA GLU A 72 10.61 -6.14 5.41
C GLU A 72 10.48 -7.40 4.55
N VAL A 73 9.28 -7.97 4.46
CA VAL A 73 9.02 -9.12 3.60
C VAL A 73 9.14 -8.73 2.13
N MET A 74 8.63 -7.56 1.73
CA MET A 74 8.78 -7.06 0.36
C MET A 74 10.25 -6.82 -0.01
N ALA A 75 11.07 -6.37 0.94
CA ALA A 75 12.51 -6.16 0.76
C ALA A 75 13.29 -7.46 0.51
N LYS A 76 12.77 -8.62 0.93
CA LYS A 76 13.34 -9.94 0.59
C LYS A 76 13.14 -10.31 -0.88
N PHE A 77 12.23 -9.64 -1.58
CA PHE A 77 11.84 -9.93 -2.96
C PHE A 77 12.02 -8.73 -3.89
N PRO A 78 13.20 -8.08 -3.94
CA PRO A 78 13.37 -6.76 -4.59
C PRO A 78 13.05 -6.81 -6.09
N HIS A 79 13.38 -7.91 -6.76
CA HIS A 79 13.18 -8.11 -8.20
C HIS A 79 11.90 -8.87 -8.56
N TYR A 80 11.07 -9.23 -7.57
CA TYR A 80 9.87 -10.02 -7.81
C TYR A 80 8.61 -9.19 -7.49
N PRO A 81 8.01 -8.53 -8.50
CA PRO A 81 6.85 -7.66 -8.30
C PRO A 81 5.60 -8.42 -7.84
N ARG A 82 5.38 -9.65 -8.31
CA ARG A 82 4.20 -10.46 -7.93
C ARG A 82 4.17 -10.80 -6.43
N PRO A 83 5.23 -11.36 -5.82
CA PRO A 83 5.30 -11.55 -4.36
C PRO A 83 5.13 -10.24 -3.60
N ARG A 84 5.80 -9.16 -4.03
CA ARG A 84 5.69 -7.86 -3.36
C ARG A 84 4.25 -7.34 -3.37
N ALA A 85 3.56 -7.41 -4.52
CA ALA A 85 2.16 -7.03 -4.64
C ALA A 85 1.24 -7.89 -3.75
N ALA A 86 1.47 -9.20 -3.71
CA ALA A 86 0.70 -10.11 -2.87
C ALA A 86 0.87 -9.79 -1.38
N VAL A 87 2.09 -9.51 -0.93
CA VAL A 87 2.39 -9.10 0.45
C VAL A 87 1.72 -7.77 0.78
N ALA A 88 1.79 -6.78 -0.12
CA ALA A 88 1.15 -5.50 0.09
C ALA A 88 -0.38 -5.62 0.22
N ILE A 89 -1.02 -6.37 -0.69
CA ILE A 89 -2.47 -6.62 -0.62
C ILE A 89 -2.84 -7.40 0.65
N ALA A 90 -2.05 -8.40 1.03
CA ALA A 90 -2.29 -9.19 2.24
C ALA A 90 -2.19 -8.34 3.51
N ALA A 91 -1.17 -7.48 3.59
CA ALA A 91 -1.00 -6.55 4.71
C ALA A 91 -2.19 -5.59 4.80
N LEU A 92 -2.57 -4.94 3.69
CA LEU A 92 -3.72 -4.04 3.67
C LEU A 92 -5.03 -4.77 4.00
N LYS A 93 -5.22 -6.02 3.56
CA LYS A 93 -6.37 -6.85 3.98
C LYS A 93 -6.39 -7.12 5.48
N GLY A 94 -5.22 -7.35 6.09
CA GLY A 94 -5.08 -7.49 7.54
C GLY A 94 -5.48 -6.21 8.28
N LEU A 95 -5.01 -5.06 7.80
CA LEU A 95 -5.33 -3.75 8.35
C LEU A 95 -6.81 -3.39 8.21
N ALA A 96 -7.41 -3.63 7.06
CA ALA A 96 -8.84 -3.37 6.84
C ALA A 96 -9.75 -4.22 7.74
N LYS A 97 -9.34 -5.46 8.07
CA LYS A 97 -10.10 -6.34 8.97
C LYS A 97 -10.05 -5.93 10.44
N LYS A 98 -9.00 -5.22 10.87
CA LYS A 98 -8.85 -4.78 12.28
C LYS A 98 -9.92 -3.76 12.70
N LYS A 99 -10.50 -3.01 11.76
CA LYS A 99 -11.57 -2.02 12.02
C LYS A 99 -12.87 -2.63 12.55
N VAL A 100 -13.03 -3.96 12.46
CA VAL A 100 -14.28 -4.67 12.78
C VAL A 100 -14.20 -5.39 14.15
N ALA A 101 -13.09 -5.28 14.89
CA ALA A 101 -12.89 -5.96 16.18
C ALA A 101 -13.02 -5.01 17.37
#